data_AF-A0A3D3IY09-F1
#
_entry.id   AF-A0A3D3IY09-F1
#
_cell.length_a   1.000
_cell.length_b   1.000
_cell.length_c   1.000
_cell.angle_alpha   90.00
_cell.angle_beta   90.00
_cell.angle_gamma   90.00
#
_symmetry.space_group_name_H-M   'P 1'
#
loop_
_entity.id
_entity.type
_entity.pdbx_description
1 polymer ?
#
loop_
_entity_poly.entity_id
_entity_poly.type
_entity_poly.pdbx_seq_one_letter_code
_entity_poly.pdbx_strand_id
1 'polypeptide(L)'
;MASDFDFTTAVADQFNADAAAIANSWPDEPPRLRMDDIDSLILWCVAQRASDISIQSDRPVFIEVDGELRTATRRPMDGADVNVVLEKLYGAEAMAQLAGGRDLDLSYEIRPDRFTRHRFRVNITAILSRGRDAVQVTMRVLPSLPPTLAELNIEKEIVDAWAPRQGMILITGPTGSGKSTLLAAGNR
;
A
#
# COMPACT_ATOMS: atom_id res chain seq x y z
N MET A 1 -39.31 10.83 7.22
CA MET A 1 -38.80 10.20 8.45
C MET A 1 -37.28 10.30 8.37
N ALA A 2 -36.71 11.28 9.06
CA ALA A 2 -35.25 11.41 9.16
C ALA A 2 -34.76 10.28 10.06
N SER A 3 -33.86 9.45 9.56
CA SER A 3 -33.13 8.45 10.35
C SER A 3 -32.13 9.20 11.22
N ASP A 4 -32.34 9.17 12.54
CA ASP A 4 -31.41 9.69 13.53
C ASP A 4 -30.08 8.94 13.39
N PHE A 5 -29.06 9.62 12.87
CA PHE A 5 -27.69 9.14 12.83
C PHE A 5 -27.12 9.28 14.24
N ASP A 6 -27.15 8.18 15.01
CA ASP A 6 -26.69 8.16 16.39
C ASP A 6 -25.16 8.32 16.44
N PHE A 7 -24.73 9.55 16.70
CA PHE A 7 -23.33 9.96 16.86
C PHE A 7 -22.59 9.17 17.95
N THR A 8 -23.32 8.63 18.93
CA THR A 8 -22.75 7.88 20.06
C THR A 8 -22.27 6.50 19.62
N THR A 9 -23.03 5.86 18.73
CA THR A 9 -22.70 4.54 18.18
C THR A 9 -21.50 4.61 17.23
N ALA A 10 -21.42 5.64 16.38
CA ALA A 10 -20.27 5.85 15.48
C ALA A 10 -18.94 6.11 16.22
N VAL A 11 -18.99 6.84 17.34
CA VAL A 11 -17.79 7.09 18.17
C VAL A 11 -17.38 5.81 18.91
N ALA A 12 -18.33 5.04 19.46
CA ALA A 12 -18.03 3.77 20.12
C ALA A 12 -17.46 2.71 19.17
N ASP A 13 -17.97 2.63 17.93
CA ASP A 13 -17.44 1.76 16.88
C ASP A 13 -16.02 2.16 16.45
N GLN A 14 -15.74 3.47 16.35
CA GLN A 14 -14.38 3.96 16.09
C GLN A 14 -13.41 3.59 17.23
N PHE A 15 -13.81 3.75 18.49
CA PHE A 15 -12.98 3.36 19.65
C PHE A 15 -12.70 1.85 19.72
N ASN A 16 -13.68 1.00 19.37
CA ASN A 16 -13.49 -0.45 19.32
C ASN A 16 -12.63 -0.89 18.12
N ALA A 17 -12.79 -0.25 16.97
CA ALA A 17 -11.94 -0.46 15.80
C ALA A 17 -10.49 -0.04 16.09
N ASP A 18 -10.28 1.10 16.74
CA ASP A 18 -8.96 1.59 17.14
C ASP A 18 -8.27 0.64 18.14
N ALA A 19 -9.02 0.07 19.10
CA ALA A 19 -8.48 -0.90 20.07
C ALA A 19 -8.06 -2.24 19.43
N ALA A 20 -8.83 -2.75 18.47
CA ALA A 20 -8.49 -3.96 17.74
C ALA A 20 -7.34 -3.74 16.73
N ALA A 21 -7.24 -2.54 16.15
CA ALA A 21 -6.19 -2.17 15.21
C ALA A 21 -4.82 -2.00 15.89
N ILE A 22 -4.77 -1.57 17.15
CA ILE A 22 -3.55 -1.51 17.97
C ILE A 22 -2.99 -2.91 18.30
N ALA A 23 -3.84 -3.94 18.39
CA ALA A 23 -3.41 -5.31 18.72
C ALA A 23 -2.61 -5.96 17.58
N ASN A 24 -2.82 -5.53 16.33
CA ASN A 24 -2.17 -6.06 15.13
C ASN A 24 -1.22 -5.06 14.45
N SER A 25 -0.76 -4.02 15.17
CA SER A 25 0.25 -3.08 14.69
C SER A 25 1.66 -3.68 14.67
N TRP A 26 2.57 -3.06 13.95
CA TRP A 26 3.98 -3.46 13.83
C TRP A 26 4.63 -3.65 15.22
N PRO A 27 5.07 -4.87 15.57
CA PRO A 27 5.53 -5.18 16.93
C PRO A 27 6.81 -4.42 17.30
N ASP A 28 7.74 -4.29 16.35
CA ASP A 28 9.08 -3.72 16.56
C ASP A 28 9.13 -2.20 16.30
N GLU A 29 8.00 -1.51 16.45
CA GLU A 29 7.90 -0.08 16.20
C GLU A 29 8.84 0.73 17.12
N PRO A 30 9.86 1.42 16.56
CA PRO A 30 10.80 2.16 17.37
C PRO A 30 10.18 3.49 17.84
N PRO A 31 10.64 4.04 18.98
CA PRO A 31 10.20 5.34 19.47
C PRO A 31 10.53 6.49 18.51
N ARG A 32 11.54 6.31 17.64
CA ARG A 32 11.90 7.21 16.54
C ARG A 32 12.31 6.38 15.34
N LEU A 33 11.78 6.72 14.18
CA LEU A 33 12.06 5.98 12.96
C LEU A 33 13.44 6.33 12.40
N ARG A 34 14.20 5.31 12.00
CA ARG A 34 15.49 5.45 11.31
C ARG A 34 15.42 4.84 9.92
N MET A 35 16.42 5.15 9.10
CA MET A 35 16.49 4.69 7.71
C MET A 35 16.49 3.16 7.58
N ASP A 36 17.10 2.45 8.54
CA ASP A 36 17.15 0.99 8.58
C ASP A 36 15.80 0.34 8.97
N ASP A 37 14.94 1.10 9.64
CA ASP A 37 13.64 0.63 10.12
C ASP A 37 12.59 0.60 8.99
N ILE A 38 12.78 1.40 7.94
CA ILE A 38 11.82 1.59 6.85
C ILE A 38 11.54 0.29 6.10
N ASP A 39 12.59 -0.44 5.72
CA ASP A 39 12.42 -1.70 5.00
C ASP A 39 11.75 -2.76 5.90
N SER A 40 12.07 -2.77 7.19
CA SER A 40 11.47 -3.69 8.17
C SER A 40 9.97 -3.43 8.34
N LEU A 41 9.56 -2.16 8.43
CA LEU A 41 8.15 -1.76 8.44
C LEU A 41 7.43 -2.20 7.16
N ILE A 42 8.00 -1.89 5.98
CA ILE A 42 7.38 -2.22 4.69
C ILE A 42 7.25 -3.74 4.53
N LEU A 43 8.29 -4.50 4.87
CA LEU A 43 8.26 -5.97 4.81
C LEU A 43 7.24 -6.56 5.77
N TRP A 44 7.09 -5.98 6.97
CA TRP A 44 6.04 -6.40 7.89
C TRP A 44 4.64 -6.16 7.30
N CYS A 45 4.39 -5.00 6.69
CA CYS A 45 3.12 -4.72 5.99
C CYS A 45 2.84 -5.74 4.87
N VAL A 46 3.86 -6.11 4.10
CA VAL A 46 3.74 -7.15 3.06
C VAL A 46 3.42 -8.52 3.67
N ALA A 47 4.03 -8.87 4.82
CA ALA A 47 3.73 -10.11 5.53
C ALA A 47 2.26 -10.16 6.03
N GLN A 48 1.65 -9.01 6.31
CA GLN A 48 0.22 -8.88 6.60
C GLN A 48 -0.69 -8.95 5.36
N ARG A 49 -0.13 -9.22 4.17
CA ARG A 49 -0.82 -9.21 2.86
C ARG A 49 -1.40 -7.85 2.46
N ALA A 50 -0.74 -6.76 2.83
CA ALA A 50 -1.15 -5.44 2.38
C ALA A 50 -1.07 -5.30 0.84
N SER A 51 -2.10 -4.77 0.19
CA SER A 51 -2.07 -4.38 -1.22
C SER A 51 -1.48 -2.99 -1.41
N ASP A 52 -1.83 -2.08 -0.49
CA ASP A 52 -1.42 -0.68 -0.51
C ASP A 52 -0.99 -0.26 0.90
N ILE A 53 0.06 0.56 0.99
CA ILE A 53 0.62 1.12 2.22
C ILE A 53 0.59 2.63 2.07
N SER A 54 -0.03 3.32 3.01
CA SER A 54 -0.13 4.78 3.05
C SER A 54 0.61 5.34 4.26
N ILE A 55 1.60 6.17 4.01
CA ILE A 55 2.37 6.87 5.04
C ILE A 55 2.11 8.36 4.86
N GLN A 56 1.65 9.04 5.91
CA GLN A 56 1.32 10.45 5.87
C GLN A 56 1.72 11.14 7.17
N SER A 57 2.20 12.38 7.06
CA SER A 57 2.42 13.24 8.24
C SER A 57 1.14 13.38 9.08
N ASP A 58 1.33 13.42 10.40
CA ASP A 58 0.30 13.53 11.44
C ASP A 58 -0.70 12.36 11.52
N ARG A 59 -0.47 11.27 10.77
CA ARG A 59 -1.32 10.09 10.80
C ARG A 59 -0.51 8.81 11.03
N PRO A 60 -1.11 7.76 11.61
CA PRO A 60 -0.50 6.43 11.59
C PRO A 60 -0.27 5.97 10.16
N VAL A 61 0.63 5.00 9.99
CA VAL A 61 0.74 4.28 8.73
C VAL A 61 -0.51 3.43 8.58
N PHE A 62 -1.15 3.51 7.41
CA PHE A 62 -2.29 2.68 7.07
C PHE A 62 -1.88 1.63 6.04
N ILE A 63 -2.50 0.47 6.12
CA ILE A 63 -2.40 -0.59 5.13
C ILE A 63 -3.79 -1.01 4.69
N GLU A 64 -3.94 -1.33 3.41
CA GLU A 64 -5.15 -1.95 2.88
C GLU A 64 -4.92 -3.45 2.76
N VAL A 65 -5.73 -4.25 3.46
CA VAL A 65 -5.68 -5.71 3.43
C VAL A 65 -7.04 -6.23 2.99
N ASP A 66 -7.08 -6.92 1.85
CA ASP A 66 -8.31 -7.47 1.26
C ASP A 66 -9.46 -6.43 1.16
N GLY A 67 -9.13 -5.16 0.89
CA GLY A 67 -10.08 -4.05 0.75
C GLY A 67 -10.43 -3.32 2.05
N GLU A 68 -9.90 -3.76 3.19
CA GLU A 68 -10.10 -3.12 4.49
C GLU A 68 -8.88 -2.29 4.91
N LEU A 69 -9.12 -1.04 5.33
CA LEU A 69 -8.09 -0.16 5.86
C LEU A 69 -7.77 -0.52 7.32
N ARG A 70 -6.50 -0.75 7.62
CA ARG A 70 -6.00 -1.10 8.97
C ARG A 70 -4.80 -0.23 9.33
N THR A 71 -4.58 0.02 10.62
CA THR A 71 -3.40 0.76 11.09
C THR A 71 -2.20 -0.18 11.24
N ALA A 72 -1.07 0.19 10.66
CA ALA A 72 0.20 -0.52 10.79
C ALA A 72 1.06 0.01 11.95
N THR A 73 0.97 1.29 12.30
CA THR A 73 1.72 1.88 13.43
C THR A 73 0.80 2.27 14.57
N ARG A 74 1.30 2.26 15.81
CA ARG A 74 0.52 2.69 16.99
C ARG A 74 0.52 4.19 17.15
N ARG A 75 1.63 4.85 16.78
CA ARG A 75 1.73 6.31 16.83
C ARG A 75 1.58 6.94 15.44
N PRO A 76 1.12 8.20 15.38
CA PRO A 76 1.22 8.99 14.17
C PRO A 76 2.67 9.24 13.76
N MET A 77 2.90 9.33 12.46
CA MET A 77 4.18 9.69 11.86
C MET A 77 4.32 11.21 11.90
N ASP A 78 5.39 11.71 12.51
CA ASP A 78 5.67 13.14 12.49
C ASP A 78 6.43 13.53 11.21
N GLY A 79 6.70 14.83 11.03
CA GLY A 79 7.42 15.31 9.86
C GLY A 79 8.86 14.78 9.76
N ALA A 80 9.51 14.46 10.88
CA ALA A 80 10.85 13.89 10.88
C ALA A 80 10.82 12.42 10.44
N ASP A 81 9.85 11.63 10.92
CA ASP A 81 9.65 10.25 10.48
C ASP A 81 9.37 10.19 8.97
N VAL A 82 8.50 11.06 8.47
CA VAL A 82 8.19 11.12 7.03
C VAL A 82 9.41 11.53 6.22
N ASN A 83 10.22 12.48 6.68
CA ASN A 83 11.47 12.83 6.00
C ASN A 83 12.44 11.65 5.88
N VAL A 84 12.55 10.81 6.93
CA VAL A 84 13.37 9.58 6.87
C VAL A 84 12.83 8.61 5.81
N VAL A 85 11.51 8.47 5.70
CA VAL A 85 10.87 7.67 4.64
C VAL A 85 11.21 8.22 3.26
N LEU A 86 11.11 9.54 3.06
CA LEU A 86 11.41 10.18 1.78
C LEU A 86 12.87 10.03 1.37
N GLU A 87 13.78 10.22 2.33
CA GLU A 87 15.22 10.05 2.11
C GLU A 87 15.55 8.60 1.74
N LYS A 88 14.89 7.62 2.36
CA LYS A 88 15.05 6.20 2.03
C LYS A 88 14.53 5.86 0.63
N LEU A 89 13.34 6.34 0.29
CA LEU A 89 12.66 5.94 -0.94
C LEU A 89 13.21 6.65 -2.18
N TYR A 90 13.56 7.94 -2.07
CA TYR A 90 13.97 8.75 -3.22
C TYR A 90 15.37 9.36 -3.03
N GLY A 91 15.67 9.86 -1.84
CA GLY A 91 16.93 10.55 -1.52
C GLY A 91 16.70 11.96 -0.97
N ALA A 92 17.80 12.63 -0.60
CA ALA A 92 17.77 13.92 0.10
C ALA A 92 17.06 15.06 -0.66
N GLU A 93 16.93 14.96 -1.98
CA GLU A 93 16.31 15.99 -2.82
C GLU A 93 14.77 15.92 -2.87
N ALA A 94 14.15 14.87 -2.30
CA ALA A 94 12.72 14.62 -2.39
C ALA A 94 11.87 15.83 -1.95
N MET A 95 12.20 16.41 -0.79
CA MET A 95 11.47 17.55 -0.23
C MET A 95 11.56 18.80 -1.12
N ALA A 96 12.70 19.05 -1.74
CA ALA A 96 12.88 20.20 -2.64
C ALA A 96 12.05 20.03 -3.92
N GLN A 97 11.96 18.81 -4.47
CA GLN A 97 11.14 18.51 -5.63
C GLN A 97 9.64 18.68 -5.33
N LEU A 98 9.19 18.18 -4.17
CA LEU A 98 7.81 18.30 -3.71
C LEU A 98 7.42 19.76 -3.45
N ALA A 99 8.32 20.55 -2.84
CA ALA A 99 8.12 21.99 -2.67
C ALA A 99 8.03 22.76 -4.00
N GLY A 100 8.64 22.23 -5.07
CA GLY A 100 8.50 22.71 -6.44
C GLY A 100 7.15 22.38 -7.10
N GLY A 101 6.24 21.70 -6.39
CA GLY A 101 4.90 21.35 -6.86
C GLY A 101 4.85 20.15 -7.80
N ARG A 102 5.87 19.28 -7.76
CA ARG A 102 5.92 18.06 -8.59
C ARG A 102 5.79 16.82 -7.73
N ASP A 103 4.83 15.99 -8.06
CA ASP A 103 4.69 14.65 -7.49
C ASP A 103 5.81 13.73 -8.00
N LEU A 104 6.21 12.78 -7.16
CA LEU A 104 7.25 11.81 -7.48
C LEU A 104 6.63 10.42 -7.64
N ASP A 105 6.75 9.86 -8.84
CA ASP A 105 6.42 8.48 -9.13
C ASP A 105 7.71 7.68 -9.32
N LEU A 106 7.92 6.65 -8.50
CA LEU A 106 9.09 5.78 -8.61
C LEU A 106 8.74 4.31 -8.38
N SER A 107 9.67 3.44 -8.76
CA SER A 107 9.62 2.03 -8.38
C SER A 107 10.60 1.80 -7.24
N TYR A 108 10.13 1.14 -6.18
CA TYR A 108 10.95 0.76 -5.03
C TYR A 108 11.04 -0.77 -4.93
N GLU A 109 12.16 -1.25 -4.39
CA GLU A 109 12.45 -2.67 -4.32
C GLU A 109 13.19 -3.02 -3.04
N ILE A 110 12.72 -4.05 -2.34
CA ILE A 110 13.39 -4.61 -1.17
C ILE A 110 13.79 -6.06 -1.48
N ARG A 111 15.04 -6.40 -1.20
CA ARG A 111 15.57 -7.77 -1.26
C ARG A 111 15.96 -8.23 0.13
N PRO A 112 15.06 -8.93 0.86
CA PRO A 112 15.40 -9.46 2.18
C PRO A 112 16.43 -10.60 2.10
N ASP A 113 16.47 -11.33 0.98
CA ASP A 113 17.42 -12.42 0.74
C ASP A 113 17.79 -12.52 -0.76
N ARG A 114 18.53 -13.57 -1.16
CA ARG A 114 19.01 -13.76 -2.54
C ARG A 114 17.93 -14.20 -3.54
N PHE A 115 16.81 -14.73 -3.07
CA PHE A 115 15.75 -15.35 -3.88
C PHE A 115 14.45 -14.53 -3.87
N THR A 116 14.24 -13.73 -2.83
CA THR A 116 13.01 -12.96 -2.62
C THR A 116 13.22 -11.50 -3.02
N ARG A 117 12.30 -10.96 -3.83
CA ARG A 117 12.26 -9.55 -4.24
C ARG A 117 10.84 -9.02 -4.09
N HIS A 118 10.65 -8.02 -3.24
CA HIS A 118 9.39 -7.28 -3.14
C HIS A 118 9.51 -6.00 -3.94
N ARG A 119 8.53 -5.74 -4.81
CA ARG A 119 8.49 -4.57 -5.69
C ARG A 119 7.30 -3.71 -5.32
N PHE A 120 7.48 -2.41 -5.44
CA PHE A 120 6.45 -1.44 -5.11
C PHE A 120 6.41 -0.35 -6.17
N ARG A 121 5.20 0.12 -6.48
CA ARG A 121 5.02 1.41 -7.13
C ARG A 121 4.77 2.43 -6.04
N VAL A 122 5.63 3.43 -5.96
CA VAL A 122 5.55 4.48 -4.95
C VAL A 122 5.16 5.77 -5.62
N ASN A 123 4.15 6.41 -5.06
CA ASN A 123 3.74 7.77 -5.40
C ASN A 123 3.93 8.64 -4.15
N ILE A 124 4.56 9.79 -4.32
CA ILE A 124 4.83 10.75 -3.27
C ILE A 124 4.25 12.10 -3.71
N THR A 125 3.33 12.63 -2.91
CA THR A 125 2.60 13.85 -3.23
C THR A 125 2.65 14.82 -2.05
N ALA A 126 2.85 16.10 -2.36
CA ALA A 126 2.77 17.17 -1.37
C ALA A 126 1.29 17.40 -1.00
N ILE A 127 1.01 17.51 0.29
CA ILE A 127 -0.34 17.74 0.83
C ILE A 127 -0.28 18.83 1.90
N LEU A 128 -1.46 19.29 2.33
CA LEU A 128 -1.58 20.12 3.53
C LEU A 128 -2.14 19.27 4.66
N SER A 129 -1.40 19.20 5.77
CA SER A 129 -1.86 18.57 7.01
C SER A 129 -1.83 19.60 8.13
N ARG A 130 -2.96 19.75 8.84
CA ARG A 130 -3.10 20.69 9.97
C ARG A 130 -2.62 22.12 9.65
N GLY A 131 -2.83 22.57 8.40
CA GLY A 131 -2.45 23.91 7.94
C GLY A 131 -0.95 24.11 7.68
N ARG A 132 -0.17 23.02 7.56
CA ARG A 132 1.26 23.02 7.24
C ARG A 132 1.52 22.14 6.03
N ASP A 133 2.59 22.45 5.30
CA ASP A 133 3.09 21.58 4.23
C ASP A 133 3.48 20.23 4.82
N ALA A 134 3.00 19.17 4.17
CA ALA A 134 3.15 17.79 4.58
C ALA A 134 3.28 16.91 3.33
N VAL A 135 3.56 15.63 3.55
CA VAL A 135 3.75 14.68 2.45
C VAL A 135 2.94 13.42 2.69
N GLN A 136 2.38 12.89 1.60
CA GLN A 136 1.75 11.59 1.55
C GLN A 136 2.55 10.68 0.62
N VAL A 137 2.91 9.51 1.13
CA VAL A 137 3.54 8.42 0.38
C VAL A 137 2.53 7.28 0.26
N THR A 138 2.25 6.86 -0.97
CA THR A 138 1.41 5.69 -1.26
C THR A 138 2.27 4.65 -1.96
N MET A 139 2.40 3.47 -1.36
CA MET A 139 3.14 2.34 -1.91
C MET A 139 2.17 1.22 -2.26
N ARG A 140 2.07 0.86 -3.54
CA ARG A 140 1.33 -0.32 -3.99
C ARG A 140 2.25 -1.51 -4.15
N VAL A 141 1.94 -2.61 -3.48
CA VAL A 141 2.69 -3.86 -3.59
C VAL A 141 2.46 -4.48 -4.97
N LEU A 142 3.56 -4.77 -5.67
CA LEU A 142 3.54 -5.48 -6.94
C LEU A 142 3.88 -6.94 -6.70
N PRO A 143 3.08 -7.90 -7.19
CA PRO A 143 3.40 -9.32 -7.10
C PRO A 143 4.76 -9.59 -7.75
N SER A 144 5.62 -10.34 -7.05
CA SER A 144 6.95 -10.71 -7.55
C SER A 144 6.86 -11.74 -8.69
N LEU A 145 5.89 -12.65 -8.57
CA LEU A 145 5.53 -13.64 -9.58
C LEU A 145 4.03 -13.50 -9.86
N PRO A 146 3.62 -13.39 -11.13
CA PRO A 146 2.23 -13.58 -11.47
C PRO A 146 1.76 -14.97 -11.01
N PRO A 147 0.55 -15.10 -10.45
CA PRO A 147 -0.01 -16.41 -10.16
C PRO A 147 -0.11 -17.23 -11.44
N THR A 148 -0.10 -18.56 -11.33
CA THR A 148 -0.38 -19.40 -12.50
C THR A 148 -1.87 -19.36 -12.85
N LEU A 149 -2.25 -19.63 -14.10
CA LEU A 149 -3.68 -19.75 -14.46
C LEU A 149 -4.41 -20.81 -13.61
N ALA A 150 -3.69 -21.87 -13.20
CA ALA A 150 -4.23 -22.91 -12.32
C ALA A 150 -4.52 -22.40 -10.89
N GLU A 151 -3.71 -21.46 -10.38
CA GLU A 151 -3.91 -20.84 -9.07
C GLU A 151 -5.09 -19.86 -9.04
N LEU A 152 -5.50 -19.32 -10.19
CA LEU A 152 -6.62 -18.38 -10.28
C LEU A 152 -7.99 -19.05 -10.18
N ASN A 153 -8.06 -20.39 -10.19
CA ASN A 153 -9.30 -21.16 -10.13
C ASN A 153 -10.37 -20.68 -11.13
N ILE A 154 -9.93 -20.32 -12.34
CA ILE A 154 -10.79 -19.91 -13.44
C ILE A 154 -11.27 -21.13 -14.23
N GLU A 155 -12.36 -20.96 -14.96
CA GLU A 155 -12.96 -21.98 -15.80
C GLU A 155 -11.97 -22.46 -16.87
N LYS A 156 -12.00 -23.77 -17.14
CA LYS A 156 -11.07 -24.42 -18.08
C LYS A 156 -11.19 -23.81 -19.49
N GLU A 157 -12.39 -23.42 -19.87
CA GLU A 157 -12.69 -22.78 -21.16
C GLU A 157 -11.91 -21.48 -21.35
N ILE A 158 -11.68 -20.70 -20.28
CA ILE A 158 -10.89 -19.47 -20.33
C ILE A 158 -9.41 -19.80 -20.55
N VAL A 159 -8.91 -20.84 -19.88
CA VAL A 159 -7.52 -21.32 -20.03
C VAL A 159 -7.27 -21.83 -21.45
N ASP A 160 -8.20 -22.63 -21.98
CA ASP A 160 -8.11 -23.19 -23.33
C ASP A 160 -8.17 -22.10 -24.42
N ALA A 161 -8.89 -21.01 -24.16
CA ALA A 161 -9.03 -19.87 -25.07
C ALA A 161 -7.93 -18.80 -24.92
N TRP A 162 -6.98 -18.96 -23.99
CA TRP A 162 -6.03 -17.91 -23.62
C TRP A 162 -5.00 -17.55 -24.71
N ALA A 163 -4.70 -18.47 -25.64
CA ALA A 163 -3.66 -18.28 -26.66
C ALA A 163 -4.19 -18.56 -28.08
N PRO A 164 -5.13 -17.74 -28.61
CA PRO A 164 -5.63 -17.91 -29.95
C PRO A 164 -4.51 -17.63 -30.96
N ARG A 165 -4.46 -18.38 -32.08
CA ARG A 165 -3.45 -18.19 -33.12
C ARG A 165 -3.50 -16.79 -33.74
N GLN A 166 -4.68 -16.18 -33.79
CA GLN A 166 -4.95 -14.82 -34.28
C GLN A 166 -6.17 -14.26 -33.54
N GLY A 167 -6.18 -12.96 -33.25
CA GLY A 167 -7.30 -12.28 -32.58
C GLY A 167 -6.83 -11.38 -31.43
N MET A 168 -7.79 -10.93 -30.63
CA MET A 168 -7.56 -10.07 -29.47
C MET A 168 -8.35 -10.62 -28.29
N ILE A 169 -7.71 -10.71 -27.13
CA ILE A 169 -8.38 -11.02 -25.86
C ILE A 169 -8.57 -9.71 -25.11
N LEU A 170 -9.80 -9.44 -24.69
CA LEU A 170 -10.15 -8.25 -23.93
C LEU A 170 -10.62 -8.67 -22.53
N ILE A 171 -9.94 -8.17 -21.51
CA ILE A 171 -10.30 -8.38 -20.10
C ILE A 171 -10.85 -7.08 -19.55
N THR A 172 -12.13 -7.07 -19.18
CA THR A 172 -12.85 -5.89 -18.67
C THR A 172 -13.33 -6.10 -17.23
N GLY A 173 -13.68 -5.01 -16.56
CA GLY A 173 -14.11 -5.02 -15.16
C GLY A 173 -13.62 -3.81 -14.37
N PRO A 174 -14.19 -3.53 -13.18
CA PRO A 174 -13.83 -2.39 -12.34
C PRO A 174 -12.39 -2.49 -11.81
N THR A 175 -11.78 -1.37 -11.43
CA THR A 175 -10.44 -1.36 -10.80
C THR A 175 -10.40 -2.30 -9.59
N GLY A 176 -9.31 -3.05 -9.42
CA GLY A 176 -9.18 -4.05 -8.34
C GLY A 176 -9.75 -5.44 -8.66
N SER A 177 -10.50 -5.64 -9.75
CA SER A 177 -11.12 -6.95 -10.09
C SER A 177 -10.15 -8.04 -10.60
N GLY A 178 -8.84 -7.88 -10.41
CA GLY A 178 -7.85 -8.89 -10.82
C GLY A 178 -7.51 -8.95 -12.32
N LYS A 179 -7.92 -7.97 -13.14
CA LYS A 179 -7.65 -7.98 -14.60
C LYS A 179 -6.16 -8.09 -14.94
N SER A 180 -5.34 -7.23 -14.33
CA SER A 180 -3.89 -7.25 -14.52
C SER A 180 -3.27 -8.54 -14.01
N THR A 181 -3.83 -9.12 -12.94
CA THR A 181 -3.43 -10.41 -12.38
C THR A 181 -3.70 -11.56 -13.35
N LEU A 182 -4.91 -11.61 -13.92
CA LEU A 182 -5.29 -12.60 -14.93
C LEU A 182 -4.42 -12.47 -16.20
N LEU A 183 -4.25 -11.24 -16.70
CA LEU A 183 -3.40 -10.97 -17.87
C LEU A 183 -1.94 -11.40 -17.64
N ALA A 184 -1.40 -11.14 -16.45
CA ALA A 184 -0.04 -11.53 -16.11
C ALA A 184 0.09 -13.06 -15.95
N ALA A 185 -0.93 -13.73 -15.42
CA ALA A 185 -0.92 -15.17 -15.18
C ALA A 185 -0.83 -15.99 -16.46
N GLY A 186 -1.54 -15.60 -17.51
CA GLY A 186 -1.51 -16.36 -18.76
C GLY A 186 -0.44 -15.93 -19.77
N ASN A 187 0.28 -14.83 -19.52
CA ASN A 187 1.46 -14.44 -20.31
C ASN A 187 2.79 -14.84 -19.65
N ARG A 188 2.73 -15.64 -18.59
CA ARG A 188 3.88 -16.17 -17.87
C ARG A 188 4.59 -17.26 -18.66
#